data_AF-M3WZD2-F1
#
_entry.id   AF-M3WZD2-F1
#
_cell.length_a   1.000
_cell.length_b   1.000
_cell.length_c   1.000
_cell.angle_alpha   90.00
_cell.angle_beta   90.00
_cell.angle_gamma   90.00
#
_symmetry.space_group_name_H-M   'P 1'
#
loop_
_entity.id
_entity.type
_entity.pdbx_description
1 polymer ?
#
loop_
_entity_poly.entity_id
_entity_poly.type
_entity_poly.pdbx_seq_one_letter_code
_entity_poly.pdbx_strand_id
1 'polypeptide(L)'
;MDPTRRRSLRPQQARPRLGAGGRLQEGLQAMDSRLPNTEGPSKDPWQPGPEMSLESLFQHIIFSEHQAEESRRLIREVRSEINRCREDIKKATEMLNEEKIKLESKVQQFSENTFLLQLWKIHENALERQYSEIINQRNMLLQTFEATKKKVIEEEEKFIKEITDFNNEYEVTKKRELLIKENVQIEISDLENQANILKREMKTMEHNSGQLSELQKQKDELIQELFTLQRKLKVFEDKKNEAICTTKYLEAEKVKINEKPQNDAECLRLKKELELCKEDDMQSAYEALQTEIGFLELTLAQKDLQENK
;
A
#
# COMPACT_ATOMS: atom_id res chain seq x y z
N MET A 1 -17.70 58.67 -8.23
CA MET A 1 -18.91 58.33 -9.00
C MET A 1 -20.05 58.20 -8.01
N ASP A 2 -20.97 59.16 -8.14
CA ASP A 2 -22.17 59.53 -7.39
C ASP A 2 -22.89 58.47 -6.50
N PRO A 3 -23.14 58.75 -5.20
CA PRO A 3 -24.03 57.97 -4.35
C PRO A 3 -25.31 58.76 -4.04
N THR A 4 -26.36 58.61 -4.85
CA THR A 4 -27.57 59.43 -4.65
C THR A 4 -28.89 58.67 -4.89
N ARG A 5 -29.64 58.54 -3.79
CA ARG A 5 -31.12 58.49 -3.65
C ARG A 5 -31.90 57.38 -4.36
N ARG A 6 -32.62 56.59 -3.55
CA ARG A 6 -34.08 56.35 -3.71
C ARG A 6 -34.69 55.95 -2.36
N ARG A 7 -35.15 56.97 -1.63
CA ARG A 7 -36.56 57.18 -1.22
C ARG A 7 -37.20 55.99 -0.48
N SER A 8 -37.07 56.07 0.84
CA SER A 8 -38.00 55.50 1.81
C SER A 8 -39.41 56.07 1.56
N LEU A 9 -40.36 55.18 1.26
CA LEU A 9 -41.78 55.46 1.31
C LEU A 9 -42.37 54.67 2.47
N ARG A 10 -42.70 55.39 3.56
CA ARG A 10 -43.58 54.88 4.62
C ARG A 10 -44.94 54.52 4.01
N PRO A 11 -45.54 53.38 4.37
CA PRO A 11 -46.98 53.23 4.28
C PRO A 11 -47.63 54.05 5.40
N GLN A 12 -48.37 55.09 5.01
CA GLN A 12 -49.29 55.79 5.88
C GLN A 12 -50.34 54.80 6.39
N GLN A 13 -50.62 54.85 7.68
CA GLN A 13 -51.79 54.23 8.31
C GLN A 13 -53.06 54.80 7.65
N ALA A 14 -53.68 54.03 6.78
CA ALA A 14 -55.03 54.29 6.32
C ALA A 14 -56.01 53.77 7.39
N ARG A 15 -56.58 54.72 8.15
CA ARG A 15 -57.78 54.50 8.95
C ARG A 15 -58.92 53.97 8.06
N PRO A 16 -59.65 52.92 8.44
CA PRO A 16 -60.98 52.70 7.90
C PRO A 16 -61.90 53.81 8.44
N ARG A 17 -62.50 54.55 7.50
CA ARG A 17 -63.55 55.52 7.76
C ARG A 17 -64.74 54.81 8.40
N LEU A 18 -65.10 55.27 9.59
CA LEU A 18 -66.46 55.20 10.13
C LEU A 18 -67.38 55.93 9.13
N GLY A 19 -68.14 55.15 8.36
CA GLY A 19 -69.35 55.59 7.65
C GLY A 19 -70.48 54.70 8.15
N ALA A 20 -71.29 55.15 9.10
CA ALA A 20 -72.51 55.89 8.82
C ALA A 20 -73.57 55.03 8.11
N GLY A 21 -74.11 54.06 8.85
CA GLY A 21 -75.50 53.63 8.79
C GLY A 21 -75.89 53.35 10.24
N GLY A 22 -76.46 54.30 10.98
CA GLY A 22 -77.73 54.93 10.66
C GLY A 22 -78.80 54.18 11.42
N ARG A 23 -78.94 54.55 12.70
CA ARG A 23 -80.05 54.28 13.62
C ARG A 23 -81.29 53.64 12.99
N LEU A 24 -81.63 52.43 13.42
CA LEU A 24 -83.01 51.95 13.51
C LEU A 24 -83.17 51.19 14.83
N GLN A 25 -83.04 51.93 15.92
CA GLN A 25 -83.56 51.55 17.23
C GLN A 25 -84.26 52.80 17.76
N GLU A 26 -85.51 52.97 17.34
CA GLU A 26 -86.55 53.87 17.88
C GLU A 26 -87.69 53.87 16.87
N GLY A 27 -88.87 53.40 17.28
CA GLY A 27 -90.06 53.41 16.41
C GLY A 27 -91.06 52.29 16.64
N LEU A 28 -91.35 51.92 17.89
CA LEU A 28 -92.55 51.15 18.26
C LEU A 28 -93.34 51.85 19.39
N GLN A 29 -93.38 53.17 19.32
CA GLN A 29 -94.38 54.01 19.97
C GLN A 29 -94.93 54.97 18.91
N ALA A 30 -96.25 55.21 18.97
CA ALA A 30 -97.07 56.02 18.06
C ALA A 30 -97.62 55.31 16.81
N MET A 31 -98.65 54.49 17.02
CA MET A 31 -99.85 54.52 16.16
C MET A 31 -101.09 54.38 17.06
N ASP A 32 -101.32 55.45 17.81
CA ASP A 32 -102.67 55.89 18.11
C ASP A 32 -103.01 56.99 17.09
N SER A 33 -104.30 57.16 16.79
CA SER A 33 -104.88 58.20 15.92
C SER A 33 -104.95 57.92 14.42
N ARG A 34 -106.04 57.26 13.99
CA ARG A 34 -106.95 57.75 12.91
C ARG A 34 -108.22 56.89 12.89
N LEU A 35 -109.01 57.04 13.95
CA LEU A 35 -110.46 56.93 13.83
C LEU A 35 -110.91 58.05 12.88
N PRO A 36 -111.74 57.81 11.86
CA PRO A 36 -112.46 58.89 11.23
C PRO A 36 -113.53 59.38 12.21
N ASN A 37 -113.24 60.52 12.84
CA ASN A 37 -114.27 61.45 13.30
C ASN A 37 -115.16 61.79 12.10
N THR A 38 -116.38 61.28 12.07
CA THR A 38 -117.48 61.95 11.38
C THR A 38 -118.27 62.70 12.44
N GLU A 39 -117.78 63.92 12.75
CA GLU A 39 -118.55 64.93 13.45
C GLU A 39 -119.55 65.57 12.47
N GLY A 40 -120.84 65.46 12.79
CA GLY A 40 -121.88 66.44 12.48
C GLY A 40 -122.63 66.30 11.13
N PRO A 41 -123.92 66.72 11.08
CA PRO A 41 -124.49 67.73 11.95
C PRO A 41 -125.50 67.19 12.98
N SER A 42 -125.40 67.78 14.16
CA SER A 42 -126.48 67.96 15.11
C SER A 42 -127.76 68.43 14.40
N LYS A 43 -128.83 67.64 14.53
CA LYS A 43 -130.22 68.02 14.32
C LYS A 43 -131.05 67.34 15.42
N ASP A 44 -131.17 68.01 16.57
CA ASP A 44 -132.48 68.07 17.22
C ASP A 44 -133.25 69.19 16.50
N PRO A 45 -134.58 69.13 16.30
CA PRO A 45 -135.56 68.54 17.21
C PRO A 45 -136.72 67.81 16.51
N TRP A 46 -137.62 67.21 17.29
CA TRP A 46 -139.00 66.88 16.94
C TRP A 46 -139.57 67.72 15.77
N GLN A 47 -139.55 67.15 14.56
CA GLN A 47 -140.44 67.48 13.46
C GLN A 47 -140.85 66.18 12.77
N PRO A 48 -142.14 65.99 12.44
CA PRO A 48 -142.61 64.78 11.78
C PRO A 48 -142.07 64.75 10.34
N GLY A 49 -141.08 63.90 10.09
CA GLY A 49 -140.78 63.45 8.73
C GLY A 49 -141.99 62.69 8.18
N PRO A 50 -142.24 62.75 6.86
CA PRO A 50 -143.50 62.34 6.24
C PRO A 50 -143.86 60.93 6.70
N GLU A 51 -145.10 60.71 7.13
CA GLU A 51 -145.62 59.40 7.52
C GLU A 51 -145.19 58.37 6.47
N MET A 52 -144.11 57.63 6.78
CA MET A 52 -143.66 56.55 5.93
C MET A 52 -144.75 55.51 6.04
N SER A 53 -145.42 55.21 4.92
CA SER A 53 -146.36 54.12 4.89
C SER A 53 -145.65 52.83 5.34
N LEU A 54 -146.40 51.91 5.95
CA LEU A 54 -145.88 50.61 6.41
C LEU A 54 -145.10 49.88 5.29
N GLU A 55 -145.52 50.06 4.04
CA GLU A 55 -144.84 49.57 2.83
C GLU A 55 -143.43 50.16 2.64
N SER A 56 -143.24 51.47 2.87
CA SER A 56 -141.93 52.12 2.78
C SER A 56 -140.95 51.62 3.86
N LEU A 57 -141.45 51.34 5.07
CA LEU A 57 -140.63 50.75 6.14
C LEU A 57 -140.18 49.33 5.79
N PHE A 58 -141.07 48.48 5.28
CA PHE A 58 -140.71 47.12 4.86
C PHE A 58 -139.69 47.13 3.71
N GLN A 59 -139.86 48.00 2.72
CA GLN A 59 -138.87 48.18 1.64
C GLN A 59 -137.51 48.63 2.19
N HIS A 60 -137.48 49.53 3.18
CA HIS A 60 -136.26 49.96 3.84
C HIS A 60 -135.57 48.83 4.62
N ILE A 61 -136.33 48.01 5.37
CA ILE A 61 -135.80 46.84 6.09
C ILE A 61 -135.15 45.87 5.12
N ILE A 62 -135.85 45.51 4.03
CA ILE A 62 -135.33 44.58 3.01
C ILE A 62 -134.04 45.13 2.38
N PHE A 63 -134.03 46.41 2.00
CA PHE A 63 -132.84 47.05 1.44
C PHE A 63 -131.66 47.06 2.41
N SER A 64 -131.89 47.43 3.68
CA SER A 64 -130.85 47.49 4.71
C SER A 64 -130.29 46.11 5.08
N GLU A 65 -131.12 45.06 5.09
CA GLU A 65 -130.67 43.69 5.32
C GLU A 65 -129.84 43.17 4.14
N HIS A 66 -130.25 43.48 2.90
CA HIS A 66 -129.46 43.16 1.72
C HIS A 66 -128.09 43.85 1.78
N GLN A 67 -128.05 45.15 2.10
CA GLN A 67 -126.82 45.91 2.28
C GLN A 67 -125.94 45.34 3.42
N ALA A 68 -126.56 44.92 4.53
CA ALA A 68 -125.85 44.30 5.64
C ALA A 68 -125.26 42.94 5.25
N GLU A 69 -125.97 42.13 4.46
CA GLU A 69 -125.47 40.85 3.95
C GLU A 69 -124.32 41.03 2.96
N GLU A 70 -124.40 42.01 2.05
CA GLU A 70 -123.28 42.37 1.17
C GLU A 70 -122.05 42.81 1.97
N SER A 71 -122.24 43.65 2.99
CA SER A 71 -121.18 44.08 3.90
C SER A 71 -120.54 42.89 4.65
N ARG A 72 -121.35 41.95 5.16
CA ARG A 72 -120.86 40.72 5.80
C ARG A 72 -120.03 39.86 4.84
N ARG A 73 -120.43 39.74 3.57
CA ARG A 73 -119.66 39.01 2.54
C ARG A 73 -118.31 39.67 2.26
N LEU A 74 -118.31 41.00 2.05
CA LEU A 74 -117.08 41.77 1.85
C LEU A 74 -116.12 41.63 3.04
N ILE A 75 -116.62 41.70 4.28
CA ILE A 75 -115.79 41.51 5.48
C ILE A 75 -115.17 40.12 5.53
N ARG A 76 -115.90 39.07 5.14
CA ARG A 76 -115.37 37.69 5.09
C ARG A 76 -114.27 37.57 4.04
N GLU A 77 -114.47 38.15 2.86
CA GLU A 77 -113.49 38.15 1.78
C GLU A 77 -112.20 38.90 2.20
N VAL A 78 -112.35 40.12 2.73
CA VAL A 78 -111.23 40.90 3.28
C VAL A 78 -110.50 40.10 4.36
N ARG A 79 -111.21 39.39 5.24
CA ARG A 79 -110.59 38.56 6.27
C ARG A 79 -109.81 37.38 5.68
N SER A 80 -110.34 36.71 4.64
CA SER A 80 -109.60 35.64 3.95
C SER A 80 -108.35 36.17 3.26
N GLU A 81 -108.43 37.35 2.65
CA GLU A 81 -107.30 37.99 1.98
C GLU A 81 -106.22 38.40 3.00
N ILE A 82 -106.61 39.00 4.13
CA ILE A 82 -105.70 39.31 5.24
C ILE A 82 -104.98 38.05 5.74
N ASN A 83 -105.70 36.93 5.88
CA ASN A 83 -105.09 35.68 6.34
C ASN A 83 -104.10 35.13 5.31
N ARG A 84 -104.43 35.17 4.02
CA ARG A 84 -103.52 34.79 2.93
C ARG A 84 -102.26 35.65 2.94
N CYS A 85 -102.41 36.97 2.98
CA CYS A 85 -101.27 37.89 3.06
C CYS A 85 -100.40 37.61 4.30
N ARG A 86 -101.00 37.29 5.46
CA ARG A 86 -100.24 36.94 6.66
C ARG A 86 -99.42 35.67 6.49
N GLU A 87 -99.98 34.64 5.86
CA GLU A 87 -99.26 33.40 5.56
C GLU A 87 -98.11 33.63 4.56
N ASP A 88 -98.34 34.44 3.53
CA ASP A 88 -97.31 34.79 2.55
C ASP A 88 -96.17 35.59 3.18
N ILE A 89 -96.49 36.57 4.05
CA ILE A 89 -95.50 37.31 4.84
C ILE A 89 -94.68 36.35 5.72
N LYS A 90 -95.35 35.39 6.37
CA LYS A 90 -94.67 34.41 7.23
C LYS A 90 -93.67 33.56 6.42
N LYS A 91 -94.10 32.98 5.29
CA LYS A 91 -93.23 32.19 4.40
C LYS A 91 -92.06 33.01 3.88
N ALA A 92 -92.30 34.25 3.45
CA ALA A 92 -91.25 35.14 2.99
C ALA A 92 -90.24 35.48 4.10
N THR A 93 -90.70 35.64 5.34
CA THR A 93 -89.84 35.90 6.50
C THR A 93 -88.97 34.70 6.85
N GLU A 94 -89.51 33.48 6.78
CA GLU A 94 -88.76 32.23 7.00
C GLU A 94 -87.68 32.05 5.93
N MET A 95 -88.02 32.20 4.65
CA MET A 95 -87.05 32.16 3.55
C MET A 95 -85.94 33.22 3.70
N LEU A 96 -86.30 34.44 4.10
CA LEU A 96 -85.34 35.51 4.33
C LEU A 96 -84.35 35.14 5.45
N ASN A 97 -84.83 34.54 6.53
CA ASN A 97 -83.97 34.10 7.63
C ASN A 97 -83.02 32.97 7.21
N GLU A 98 -83.48 32.01 6.41
CA GLU A 98 -82.63 30.94 5.87
C GLU A 98 -81.51 31.50 4.99
N GLU A 99 -81.84 32.40 4.06
CA GLU A 99 -80.85 33.03 3.19
C GLU A 99 -79.89 33.93 3.98
N LYS A 100 -80.37 34.59 5.04
CA LYS A 100 -79.52 35.36 5.96
C LYS A 100 -78.48 34.46 6.64
N ILE A 101 -78.88 33.31 7.18
CA ILE A 101 -77.94 32.34 7.81
C ILE A 101 -76.92 31.82 6.78
N LYS A 102 -77.35 31.51 5.55
CA LYS A 102 -76.45 31.11 4.46
C LYS A 102 -75.45 32.22 4.12
N LEU A 103 -75.89 33.47 4.08
CA LEU A 103 -75.02 34.61 3.82
C LEU A 103 -74.01 34.81 4.96
N GLU A 104 -74.45 34.77 6.21
CA GLU A 104 -73.59 34.90 7.39
C GLU A 104 -72.50 33.82 7.43
N SER A 105 -72.85 32.56 7.14
CA SER A 105 -71.86 31.48 7.06
C SER A 105 -70.84 31.68 5.95
N LYS A 106 -71.25 32.18 4.77
CA LYS A 106 -70.32 32.55 3.69
C LYS A 106 -69.42 33.72 4.09
N VAL A 107 -69.96 34.76 4.71
CA VAL A 107 -69.19 35.91 5.20
C VAL A 107 -68.12 35.45 6.19
N GLN A 108 -68.48 34.57 7.11
CA GLN A 108 -67.54 33.98 8.06
C GLN A 108 -66.44 33.20 7.33
N GLN A 109 -66.78 32.32 6.39
CA GLN A 109 -65.80 31.59 5.58
C GLN A 109 -64.86 32.52 4.79
N PHE A 110 -65.38 33.58 4.19
CA PHE A 110 -64.54 34.56 3.48
C PHE A 110 -63.59 35.29 4.42
N SER A 111 -64.02 35.60 5.65
CA SER A 111 -63.16 36.24 6.64
C SER A 111 -62.02 35.32 7.10
N GLU A 112 -62.31 34.03 7.33
CA GLU A 112 -61.33 33.02 7.69
C GLU A 112 -60.31 32.79 6.57
N ASN A 113 -60.79 32.63 5.33
CA ASN A 113 -59.93 32.49 4.17
C ASN A 113 -59.03 33.71 3.95
N THR A 114 -59.55 34.92 4.18
CA THR A 114 -58.77 36.16 4.09
C THR A 114 -57.68 36.21 5.15
N PHE A 115 -58.00 35.84 6.39
CA PHE A 115 -57.04 35.76 7.48
C PHE A 115 -55.93 34.74 7.19
N LEU A 116 -56.31 33.54 6.72
CA LEU A 116 -55.34 32.51 6.33
C LEU A 116 -54.43 33.01 5.21
N LEU A 117 -54.96 33.65 4.17
CA LEU A 117 -54.15 34.21 3.09
C LEU A 117 -53.12 35.24 3.59
N GLN A 118 -53.49 36.09 4.55
CA GLN A 118 -52.55 37.02 5.17
C GLN A 118 -51.45 36.29 5.93
N LEU A 119 -51.79 35.24 6.67
CA LEU A 119 -50.82 34.42 7.40
C LEU A 119 -49.83 33.73 6.44
N TRP A 120 -50.33 33.14 5.35
CA TRP A 120 -49.50 32.54 4.30
C TRP A 120 -48.54 33.54 3.69
N LYS A 121 -49.01 34.75 3.38
CA LYS A 121 -48.16 35.83 2.84
C LYS A 121 -47.06 36.24 3.83
N ILE A 122 -47.34 36.30 5.12
CA ILE A 122 -46.32 36.60 6.13
C ILE A 122 -45.26 35.50 6.15
N HIS A 123 -45.69 34.24 6.11
CA HIS A 123 -44.79 33.10 6.10
C HIS A 123 -43.90 33.05 4.85
N GLU A 124 -44.49 33.27 3.67
CA GLU A 124 -43.76 33.36 2.39
C GLU A 124 -42.68 34.45 2.43
N ASN A 125 -43.02 35.66 2.88
CA ASN A 125 -42.06 36.75 3.03
C ASN A 125 -40.94 36.41 4.04
N ALA A 126 -41.25 35.66 5.10
CA ALA A 126 -40.24 35.24 6.08
C ALA A 126 -39.26 34.22 5.46
N LEU A 127 -39.77 33.26 4.69
CA LEU A 127 -38.94 32.30 3.96
C LEU A 127 -38.07 32.97 2.91
N GLU A 128 -38.60 33.93 2.15
CA GLU A 128 -37.82 34.67 1.15
C GLU A 128 -36.64 35.43 1.79
N ARG A 129 -36.86 36.03 2.97
CA ARG A 129 -35.77 36.67 3.75
C ARG A 129 -34.72 35.66 4.18
N GLN A 130 -35.14 34.53 4.74
CA GLN A 130 -34.21 33.47 5.16
C GLN A 130 -33.40 32.93 3.98
N TYR A 131 -34.06 32.68 2.85
CA TYR A 131 -33.41 32.22 1.63
C TYR A 131 -32.35 33.22 1.14
N SER A 132 -32.70 34.51 1.11
CA SER A 132 -31.78 35.58 0.72
C SER A 132 -30.59 35.68 1.68
N GLU A 133 -30.81 35.54 2.98
CA GLU A 133 -29.75 35.54 3.98
C GLU A 133 -28.80 34.36 3.81
N ILE A 134 -29.32 33.14 3.61
CA ILE A 134 -28.51 31.94 3.37
C ILE A 134 -27.68 32.08 2.10
N ILE A 135 -28.24 32.60 1.02
CA ILE A 135 -27.49 32.87 -0.22
C ILE A 135 -26.36 33.87 0.03
N ASN A 136 -26.64 34.95 0.74
CA ASN A 136 -25.63 35.95 1.06
C ASN A 136 -24.50 35.36 1.91
N GLN A 137 -24.83 34.59 2.95
CA GLN A 137 -23.84 33.88 3.77
C GLN A 137 -22.99 32.92 2.95
N ARG A 138 -23.62 32.11 2.08
CA ARG A 138 -22.92 31.20 1.16
C ARG A 138 -21.94 31.95 0.26
N ASN A 139 -22.37 33.06 -0.33
CA ASN A 139 -21.53 33.86 -1.23
C ASN A 139 -20.33 34.47 -0.49
N MET A 140 -20.54 34.98 0.73
CA MET A 140 -19.45 35.50 1.56
C MET A 140 -18.44 34.40 1.92
N LEU A 141 -18.92 33.22 2.33
CA LEU A 141 -18.06 32.08 2.64
C LEU A 141 -17.29 31.59 1.41
N LEU A 142 -17.93 31.56 0.24
CA LEU A 142 -17.26 31.20 -1.00
C LEU A 142 -16.15 32.18 -1.36
N GLN A 143 -16.41 33.49 -1.20
CA GLN A 143 -15.42 34.52 -1.46
C GLN A 143 -14.23 34.44 -0.49
N THR A 144 -14.48 34.22 0.80
CA THR A 144 -13.38 34.06 1.79
C THR A 144 -12.59 32.79 1.56
N PHE A 145 -13.24 31.70 1.15
CA PHE A 145 -12.59 30.45 0.78
C PHE A 145 -11.65 30.64 -0.41
N GLU A 146 -12.13 31.23 -1.52
CA GLU A 146 -11.30 31.47 -2.71
C GLU A 146 -10.13 32.43 -2.40
N ALA A 147 -10.36 33.46 -1.59
CA ALA A 147 -9.30 34.37 -1.15
C ALA A 147 -8.23 33.65 -0.31
N THR A 148 -8.65 32.74 0.58
CA THR A 148 -7.73 31.94 1.41
C THR A 148 -6.94 30.96 0.56
N LYS A 149 -7.63 30.25 -0.35
CA LYS A 149 -7.00 29.31 -1.29
C LYS A 149 -5.92 30.01 -2.12
N LYS A 150 -6.21 31.21 -2.64
CA LYS A 150 -5.24 32.02 -3.38
C LYS A 150 -4.01 32.37 -2.53
N LYS A 151 -4.21 32.83 -1.28
CA LYS A 151 -3.10 33.14 -0.37
C LYS A 151 -2.22 31.94 -0.07
N VAL A 152 -2.81 30.75 0.10
CA VAL A 152 -2.06 29.52 0.34
C VAL A 152 -1.14 29.21 -0.85
N ILE A 153 -1.65 29.32 -2.07
CA ILE A 153 -0.86 29.10 -3.29
C ILE A 153 0.27 30.14 -3.39
N GLU A 154 -0.03 31.42 -3.13
CA GLU A 154 0.97 32.50 -3.16
C GLU A 154 2.11 32.30 -2.13
N GLU A 155 1.80 31.87 -0.90
CA GLU A 155 2.82 31.57 0.11
C GLU A 155 3.61 30.30 -0.20
N GLU A 156 2.98 29.28 -0.80
CA GLU A 156 3.68 28.07 -1.27
C GLU A 156 4.68 28.41 -2.38
N GLU A 157 4.26 29.17 -3.39
CA GLU A 157 5.13 29.65 -4.47
C GLU A 157 6.29 30.49 -3.94
N LYS A 158 6.01 31.37 -2.96
CA LYS A 158 7.03 32.18 -2.29
C LYS A 158 8.02 31.31 -1.53
N PHE A 159 7.56 30.31 -0.77
CA PHE A 159 8.43 29.40 -0.04
C PHE A 159 9.34 28.58 -0.99
N ILE A 160 8.78 28.01 -2.05
CA ILE A 160 9.56 27.27 -3.06
C ILE A 160 10.63 28.17 -3.67
N LYS A 161 10.28 29.41 -3.98
CA LYS A 161 11.23 30.40 -4.50
C LYS A 161 12.32 30.71 -3.49
N GLU A 162 12.00 30.97 -2.22
CA GLU A 162 12.99 31.22 -1.16
C GLU A 162 13.95 30.04 -0.97
N ILE A 163 13.45 28.80 -0.98
CA ILE A 163 14.29 27.59 -0.92
C ILE A 163 15.20 27.48 -2.15
N THR A 164 14.68 27.79 -3.33
CA THR A 164 15.44 27.76 -4.58
C THR A 164 16.53 28.83 -4.57
N ASP A 165 16.20 30.05 -4.19
CA ASP A 165 17.12 31.18 -4.07
C ASP A 165 18.21 30.87 -3.03
N PHE A 166 17.85 30.32 -1.87
CA PHE A 166 18.79 29.86 -0.86
C PHE A 166 19.75 28.78 -1.39
N ASN A 167 19.22 27.73 -2.03
CA ASN A 167 20.04 26.67 -2.59
C ASN A 167 21.02 27.19 -3.66
N ASN A 168 20.60 28.19 -4.44
CA ASN A 168 21.41 28.84 -5.45
C ASN A 168 22.47 29.76 -4.83
N GLU A 169 22.11 30.60 -3.87
CA GLU A 169 23.00 31.56 -3.19
C GLU A 169 24.16 30.85 -2.48
N TYR A 170 23.84 29.77 -1.77
CA TYR A 170 24.85 29.00 -1.03
C TYR A 170 25.47 27.87 -1.87
N GLU A 171 25.04 27.72 -3.12
CA GLU A 171 25.42 26.65 -4.04
C GLU A 171 25.34 25.26 -3.40
N VAL A 172 24.36 25.03 -2.53
CA VAL A 172 24.25 23.83 -1.69
C VAL A 172 24.26 22.57 -2.55
N THR A 173 23.48 22.58 -3.64
CA THR A 173 23.40 21.47 -4.58
C THR A 173 24.73 21.23 -5.29
N LYS A 174 25.40 22.29 -5.77
CA LYS A 174 26.69 22.17 -6.48
C LYS A 174 27.79 21.67 -5.55
N LYS A 175 27.87 22.19 -4.32
CA LYS A 175 28.85 21.75 -3.31
C LYS A 175 28.65 20.27 -2.96
N ARG A 176 27.40 19.84 -2.77
CA ARG A 176 27.07 18.44 -2.55
C ARG A 176 27.48 17.57 -3.74
N GLU A 177 27.19 18.01 -4.96
CA GLU A 177 27.54 17.30 -6.19
C GLU A 177 29.07 17.15 -6.35
N LEU A 178 29.83 18.23 -6.11
CA LEU A 178 31.29 18.21 -6.13
C LEU A 178 31.86 17.21 -5.11
N LEU A 179 31.37 17.24 -3.87
CA LEU A 179 31.82 16.33 -2.81
C LEU A 179 31.52 14.86 -3.15
N ILE A 180 30.35 14.57 -3.72
CA ILE A 180 30.02 13.22 -4.20
C ILE A 180 30.97 12.80 -5.32
N LYS A 181 31.25 13.69 -6.28
CA LYS A 181 32.14 13.41 -7.41
C LYS A 181 33.58 13.15 -6.95
N GLU A 182 34.08 13.91 -5.98
CA GLU A 182 35.41 13.72 -5.40
C GLU A 182 35.51 12.37 -4.68
N ASN A 183 34.53 12.02 -3.84
CA ASN A 183 34.49 10.73 -3.16
C ASN A 183 34.49 9.55 -4.15
N VAL A 184 33.66 9.63 -5.20
CA VAL A 184 33.62 8.59 -6.25
C VAL A 184 34.97 8.48 -6.98
N GLN A 185 35.64 9.61 -7.25
CA GLN A 185 36.96 9.60 -7.90
C GLN A 185 38.04 8.95 -7.03
N ILE A 186 38.02 9.23 -5.72
CA ILE A 186 38.93 8.59 -4.76
C ILE A 186 38.70 7.08 -4.73
N GLU A 187 37.44 6.65 -4.61
CA GLU A 187 37.09 5.22 -4.56
C GLU A 187 37.48 4.48 -5.85
N ILE A 188 37.26 5.09 -7.03
CA ILE A 188 37.72 4.53 -8.31
C ILE A 188 39.25 4.38 -8.32
N SER A 189 39.98 5.42 -7.88
CA SER A 189 41.45 5.39 -7.88
C SER A 189 42.01 4.32 -6.94
N ASP A 190 41.38 4.13 -5.78
CA ASP A 190 41.75 3.07 -4.83
C ASP A 190 41.49 1.68 -5.41
N LEU A 191 40.34 1.46 -6.05
CA LEU A 191 40.02 0.20 -6.72
C LEU A 191 40.97 -0.09 -7.88
N GLU A 192 41.33 0.92 -8.68
CA GLU A 192 42.32 0.79 -9.74
C GLU A 192 43.70 0.40 -9.19
N ASN A 193 44.13 1.01 -8.09
CA ASN A 193 45.37 0.66 -7.41
C ASN A 193 45.36 -0.79 -6.90
N GLN A 194 44.26 -1.22 -6.27
CA GLN A 194 44.09 -2.62 -5.83
C GLN A 194 44.11 -3.59 -7.01
N ALA A 195 43.40 -3.28 -8.09
CA ALA A 195 43.41 -4.09 -9.31
C ALA A 195 44.83 -4.21 -9.91
N ASN A 196 45.61 -3.12 -9.88
CA ASN A 196 47.00 -3.12 -10.33
C ASN A 196 47.95 -3.93 -9.42
N ILE A 197 47.72 -3.94 -8.10
CA ILE A 197 48.45 -4.81 -7.16
C ILE A 197 48.13 -6.27 -7.45
N LEU A 198 46.85 -6.63 -7.47
CA LEU A 198 46.40 -8.00 -7.76
C LEU A 198 46.91 -8.51 -9.11
N LYS A 199 46.89 -7.67 -10.14
CA LYS A 199 47.44 -8.01 -11.46
C LYS A 199 48.94 -8.32 -11.42
N ARG A 200 49.72 -7.64 -10.58
CA ARG A 200 51.15 -7.94 -10.39
C ARG A 200 51.33 -9.25 -9.64
N GLU A 201 50.58 -9.47 -8.57
CA GLU A 201 50.62 -10.73 -7.81
C GLU A 201 50.25 -11.94 -8.66
N MET A 202 49.20 -11.83 -9.48
CA MET A 202 48.82 -12.88 -10.44
C MET A 202 49.96 -13.24 -11.39
N LYS A 203 50.64 -12.24 -11.98
CA LYS A 203 51.80 -12.49 -12.86
C LYS A 203 52.95 -13.18 -12.14
N THR A 204 53.23 -12.79 -10.89
CA THR A 204 54.26 -13.43 -10.07
C THR A 204 53.89 -14.88 -9.77
N MET A 205 52.62 -15.14 -9.44
CA MET A 205 52.10 -16.47 -9.18
C MET A 205 52.18 -17.37 -10.43
N GLU A 206 51.80 -16.86 -11.60
CA GLU A 206 51.93 -17.55 -12.88
C GLU A 206 53.40 -17.93 -13.17
N HIS A 207 54.34 -17.00 -12.97
CA HIS A 207 55.76 -17.28 -13.17
C HIS A 207 56.29 -18.37 -12.22
N ASN A 208 55.96 -18.26 -10.92
CA ASN A 208 56.35 -19.25 -9.92
C ASN A 208 55.72 -20.62 -10.17
N SER A 209 54.47 -20.66 -10.67
CA SER A 209 53.81 -21.90 -11.07
C SER A 209 54.55 -22.60 -12.21
N GLY A 210 55.01 -21.83 -13.21
CA GLY A 210 55.87 -22.33 -14.28
C GLY A 210 57.17 -22.93 -13.74
N GLN A 211 57.88 -22.22 -12.85
CA GLN A 211 59.11 -22.73 -12.21
C GLN A 211 58.86 -24.01 -11.39
N LEU A 212 57.76 -24.05 -10.64
CA LEU A 212 57.38 -25.21 -9.84
C LEU A 212 57.09 -26.44 -10.73
N SER A 213 56.42 -26.22 -11.87
CA SER A 213 56.14 -27.30 -12.83
C SER A 213 57.42 -27.90 -13.41
N GLU A 214 58.43 -27.07 -13.69
CA GLU A 214 59.74 -27.52 -14.20
C GLU A 214 60.52 -28.29 -13.13
N LEU A 215 60.55 -27.78 -11.88
CA LEU A 215 61.17 -28.48 -10.75
C LEU A 215 60.50 -29.84 -10.48
N GLN A 216 59.17 -29.92 -10.60
CA GLN A 216 58.44 -31.17 -10.44
C GLN A 216 58.83 -32.18 -11.53
N LYS A 217 58.98 -31.74 -12.78
CA LYS A 217 59.47 -32.58 -13.88
C LYS A 217 60.89 -33.09 -13.62
N GLN A 218 61.81 -32.22 -13.20
CA GLN A 218 63.19 -32.61 -12.86
C GLN A 218 63.23 -33.63 -11.70
N LYS A 219 62.41 -33.43 -10.68
CA LYS A 219 62.27 -34.40 -9.58
C LYS A 219 61.80 -35.76 -10.09
N ASP A 220 60.80 -35.79 -10.97
CA ASP A 220 60.26 -37.04 -11.51
C ASP A 220 61.30 -37.75 -12.40
N GLU A 221 62.09 -37.01 -13.17
CA GLU A 221 63.24 -37.53 -13.92
C GLU A 221 64.30 -38.16 -13.00
N LEU A 222 64.71 -37.46 -11.94
CA LEU A 222 65.67 -37.97 -10.95
C LEU A 222 65.16 -39.23 -10.24
N ILE A 223 63.86 -39.29 -9.92
CA ILE A 223 63.24 -40.49 -9.33
C ILE A 223 63.36 -41.69 -10.31
N GLN A 224 63.10 -41.49 -11.59
CA GLN A 224 63.25 -42.55 -12.61
C GLN A 224 64.71 -43.01 -12.76
N GLU A 225 65.67 -42.08 -12.73
CA GLU A 225 67.09 -42.40 -12.74
C GLU A 225 67.51 -43.22 -11.51
N LEU A 226 67.05 -42.82 -10.32
CA LEU A 226 67.32 -43.54 -9.07
C LEU A 226 66.78 -44.98 -9.16
N PHE A 227 65.55 -45.19 -9.61
CA PHE A 227 65.01 -46.54 -9.83
C PHE A 227 65.80 -47.35 -10.85
N THR A 228 66.32 -46.70 -11.89
CA THR A 228 67.20 -47.36 -12.87
C THR A 228 68.54 -47.76 -12.23
N LEU A 229 69.16 -46.89 -11.44
CA LEU A 229 70.42 -47.16 -10.76
C LEU A 229 70.25 -48.25 -9.69
N GLN A 230 69.17 -48.23 -8.91
CA GLN A 230 68.87 -49.26 -7.92
C GLN A 230 68.70 -50.63 -8.58
N ARG A 231 68.04 -50.69 -9.75
CA ARG A 231 67.96 -51.93 -10.56
C ARG A 231 69.34 -52.40 -11.02
N LYS A 232 70.20 -51.51 -11.53
CA LYS A 232 71.58 -51.85 -11.92
C LYS A 232 72.40 -52.35 -10.74
N LEU A 233 72.30 -51.70 -9.58
CA LEU A 233 72.98 -52.09 -8.36
C LEU A 233 72.57 -53.50 -7.92
N LYS A 234 71.27 -53.81 -7.94
CA LYS A 234 70.77 -55.16 -7.66
C LYS A 234 71.36 -56.21 -8.60
N VAL A 235 71.41 -55.93 -9.91
CA VAL A 235 72.04 -56.83 -10.90
C VAL A 235 73.53 -57.06 -10.59
N PHE A 236 74.27 -56.02 -10.19
CA PHE A 236 75.68 -56.18 -9.79
C PHE A 236 75.83 -56.98 -8.49
N GLU A 237 74.93 -56.78 -7.52
CA GLU A 237 74.93 -57.54 -6.28
C GLU A 237 74.65 -59.02 -6.50
N ASP A 238 73.69 -59.35 -7.37
CA ASP A 238 73.40 -60.72 -7.80
C ASP A 238 74.62 -61.37 -8.47
N LYS A 239 75.28 -60.67 -9.41
CA LYS A 239 76.53 -61.13 -10.05
C LYS A 239 77.67 -61.33 -9.05
N LYS A 240 77.82 -60.42 -8.07
CA LYS A 240 78.83 -60.55 -7.00
C LYS A 240 78.56 -61.82 -6.19
N ASN A 241 77.32 -62.07 -5.81
CA ASN A 241 76.95 -63.25 -5.02
C ASN A 241 77.16 -64.54 -5.82
N GLU A 242 76.82 -64.54 -7.11
CA GLU A 242 77.11 -65.65 -8.04
C GLU A 242 78.62 -65.94 -8.09
N ALA A 243 79.45 -64.91 -8.31
CA ALA A 243 80.90 -65.06 -8.32
C ALA A 243 81.43 -65.61 -6.98
N ILE A 244 80.93 -65.12 -5.83
CA ILE A 244 81.30 -65.64 -4.50
C ILE A 244 80.95 -67.14 -4.38
N CYS A 245 79.76 -67.57 -4.82
CA CYS A 245 79.37 -68.97 -4.81
C CYS A 245 80.28 -69.83 -5.69
N THR A 246 80.59 -69.36 -6.91
CA THR A 246 81.51 -70.04 -7.83
C THR A 246 82.92 -70.15 -7.23
N THR A 247 83.44 -69.08 -6.64
CA THR A 247 84.77 -69.11 -6.00
C THR A 247 84.82 -70.11 -4.84
N LYS A 248 83.79 -70.11 -3.96
CA LYS A 248 83.70 -71.09 -2.86
C LYS A 248 83.66 -72.54 -3.37
N TYR A 249 82.93 -72.81 -4.45
CA TYR A 249 82.86 -74.13 -5.06
C TYR A 249 84.23 -74.60 -5.59
N LEU A 250 84.90 -73.74 -6.37
CA LEU A 250 86.22 -74.04 -6.94
C LEU A 250 87.29 -74.22 -5.85
N GLU A 251 87.21 -73.47 -4.76
CA GLU A 251 88.15 -73.59 -3.64
C GLU A 251 87.98 -74.93 -2.90
N ALA A 252 86.74 -75.38 -2.70
CA ALA A 252 86.45 -76.71 -2.17
C ALA A 252 86.94 -77.84 -3.10
N GLU A 253 86.82 -77.65 -4.42
CA GLU A 253 87.33 -78.59 -5.42
C GLU A 253 88.87 -78.65 -5.42
N LYS A 254 89.54 -77.50 -5.34
CA LYS A 254 91.01 -77.41 -5.22
C LYS A 254 91.53 -78.20 -4.02
N VAL A 255 90.89 -78.10 -2.85
CA VAL A 255 91.26 -78.88 -1.66
C VAL A 255 91.15 -80.38 -1.94
N LYS A 256 90.03 -80.84 -2.54
CA LYS A 256 89.85 -82.26 -2.92
C LYS A 256 90.92 -82.77 -3.88
N ILE A 257 91.35 -81.95 -4.84
CA ILE A 257 92.41 -82.33 -5.79
C ILE A 257 93.78 -82.44 -5.08
N ASN A 258 94.10 -81.51 -4.18
CA ASN A 258 95.37 -81.50 -3.46
C ASN A 258 95.55 -82.67 -2.47
N GLU A 259 94.47 -83.20 -1.89
CA GLU A 259 94.53 -84.37 -0.98
C GLU A 259 94.69 -85.70 -1.72
N LYS A 260 94.47 -85.72 -3.05
CA LYS A 260 94.47 -86.95 -3.85
C LYS A 260 95.82 -87.70 -3.86
N PRO A 261 96.99 -87.04 -4.05
CA PRO A 261 98.29 -87.74 -4.04
C PRO A 261 98.72 -88.24 -2.67
N GLN A 262 98.21 -87.63 -1.58
CA GLN A 262 98.49 -88.05 -0.20
C GLN A 262 97.74 -89.34 0.16
N ASN A 263 96.57 -89.55 -0.45
CA ASN A 263 95.69 -90.70 -0.21
C ASN A 263 95.77 -91.78 -1.31
N ASP A 264 96.61 -91.58 -2.34
CA ASP A 264 96.72 -92.50 -3.47
C ASP A 264 97.70 -93.66 -3.18
N ALA A 265 97.24 -94.88 -3.41
CA ALA A 265 97.94 -96.10 -3.02
C ALA A 265 99.23 -96.36 -3.84
N GLU A 266 99.27 -95.93 -5.10
CA GLU A 266 100.44 -96.03 -5.98
C GLU A 266 101.56 -95.07 -5.55
N CYS A 267 101.22 -93.82 -5.21
CA CYS A 267 102.19 -92.83 -4.70
C CYS A 267 102.85 -93.27 -3.39
N LEU A 268 102.10 -93.92 -2.50
CA LEU A 268 102.65 -94.47 -1.25
C LEU A 268 103.63 -95.65 -1.49
N ARG A 269 103.41 -96.47 -2.53
CA ARG A 269 104.31 -97.57 -2.90
C ARG A 269 105.67 -97.06 -3.39
N LEU A 270 105.65 -96.13 -4.35
CA LEU A 270 106.87 -95.54 -4.92
C LEU A 270 107.75 -94.83 -3.89
N LYS A 271 107.15 -94.22 -2.86
CA LYS A 271 107.90 -93.59 -1.77
C LYS A 271 108.78 -94.59 -0.99
N LYS A 272 108.29 -95.82 -0.78
CA LYS A 272 109.06 -96.88 -0.09
C LYS A 272 110.18 -97.45 -0.95
N GLU A 273 110.00 -97.51 -2.26
CA GLU A 273 110.98 -98.09 -3.19
C GLU A 273 112.22 -97.20 -3.36
N LEU A 274 112.04 -95.87 -3.33
CA LEU A 274 113.14 -94.90 -3.43
C LEU A 274 114.09 -94.91 -2.21
N GLU A 275 113.59 -95.33 -1.04
CA GLU A 275 114.35 -95.30 0.21
C GLU A 275 115.40 -96.44 0.27
N LEU A 276 115.20 -97.55 -0.45
CA LEU A 276 116.09 -98.72 -0.47
C LEU A 276 117.34 -98.58 -1.37
N CYS A 277 117.36 -97.68 -2.35
CA CYS A 277 118.49 -97.55 -3.30
C CYS A 277 119.74 -96.83 -2.75
N LYS A 278 119.77 -96.35 -1.50
CA LYS A 278 120.81 -95.44 -1.01
C LYS A 278 122.01 -96.09 -0.30
N GLU A 279 121.94 -97.36 0.11
CA GLU A 279 122.91 -97.89 1.10
C GLU A 279 124.10 -98.69 0.53
N ASP A 280 123.98 -99.45 -0.56
CA ASP A 280 125.07 -100.37 -0.99
C ASP A 280 126.10 -99.77 -1.99
N ASP A 281 125.69 -98.87 -2.89
CA ASP A 281 126.56 -98.43 -3.99
C ASP A 281 127.53 -97.28 -3.63
N MET A 282 127.18 -96.41 -2.67
CA MET A 282 128.04 -95.26 -2.33
C MET A 282 129.21 -95.61 -1.39
N GLN A 283 129.11 -96.67 -0.59
CA GLN A 283 130.15 -97.04 0.37
C GLN A 283 131.37 -97.69 -0.32
N SER A 284 131.14 -98.50 -1.35
CA SER A 284 132.20 -99.17 -2.12
C SER A 284 133.10 -98.19 -2.91
N ALA A 285 132.54 -97.07 -3.37
CA ALA A 285 133.30 -96.04 -4.11
C ALA A 285 134.27 -95.26 -3.19
N TYR A 286 133.95 -95.12 -1.90
CA TYR A 286 134.74 -94.34 -0.96
C TYR A 286 136.05 -95.06 -0.56
N GLU A 287 136.01 -96.39 -0.38
CA GLU A 287 137.19 -97.18 0.02
C GLU A 287 138.26 -97.28 -1.08
N ALA A 288 137.86 -97.31 -2.36
CA ALA A 288 138.78 -97.34 -3.49
C ALA A 288 139.58 -96.03 -3.64
N LEU A 289 138.93 -94.89 -3.41
CA LEU A 289 139.60 -93.57 -3.46
C LEU A 289 140.63 -93.40 -2.33
N GLN A 290 140.37 -93.99 -1.16
CA GLN A 290 141.24 -93.84 0.00
C GLN A 290 142.54 -94.65 -0.10
N THR A 291 142.52 -95.78 -0.82
CA THR A 291 143.72 -96.60 -1.09
C THR A 291 144.61 -95.97 -2.16
N GLU A 292 144.03 -95.31 -3.17
CA GLU A 292 144.77 -94.57 -4.22
C GLU A 292 145.56 -93.38 -3.63
N ILE A 293 144.97 -92.64 -2.68
CA ILE A 293 145.60 -91.50 -2.01
C ILE A 293 146.86 -91.94 -1.24
N GLY A 294 146.79 -93.06 -0.51
CA GLY A 294 147.94 -93.57 0.27
C GLY A 294 149.13 -93.99 -0.60
N PHE A 295 148.89 -94.45 -1.83
CA PHE A 295 149.94 -94.80 -2.78
C PHE A 295 150.69 -93.56 -3.30
N LEU A 296 149.97 -92.47 -3.54
CA LEU A 296 150.53 -91.23 -4.07
C LEU A 296 151.38 -90.47 -3.02
N GLU A 297 150.99 -90.50 -1.75
CA GLU A 297 151.74 -89.87 -0.65
C GLU A 297 153.11 -90.54 -0.41
N LEU A 298 153.19 -91.87 -0.55
CA LEU A 298 154.44 -92.62 -0.37
C LEU A 298 155.44 -92.36 -1.51
N THR A 299 154.93 -92.12 -2.71
CA THR A 299 155.75 -91.82 -3.90
C THR A 299 156.30 -90.39 -3.85
N LEU A 300 155.58 -89.45 -3.25
CA LEU A 300 156.04 -88.08 -3.03
C LEU A 300 157.14 -88.00 -1.95
N ALA A 301 157.02 -88.76 -0.86
CA ALA A 301 158.02 -88.74 0.22
C ALA A 301 159.41 -89.27 -0.16
N GLN A 302 159.54 -90.09 -1.21
CA GLN A 302 160.84 -90.58 -1.70
C GLN A 302 161.53 -89.64 -2.71
N LYS A 303 160.84 -88.64 -3.27
CA LYS A 303 161.44 -87.70 -4.23
C LYS A 303 162.03 -86.42 -3.62
N ASP A 304 161.75 -86.11 -2.35
CA ASP A 304 162.17 -84.83 -1.71
C ASP A 304 163.47 -84.88 -0.87
N LEU A 305 164.28 -85.94 -0.95
CA LEU A 305 165.56 -86.04 -0.20
C LEU A 305 166.81 -86.28 -1.07
N GLN A 306 166.71 -86.15 -2.40
CA GLN A 306 167.86 -86.24 -3.33
C GLN A 306 168.33 -84.91 -3.96
N GLU A 307 167.72 -83.76 -3.61
CA GLU A 307 168.17 -82.44 -4.06
C GLU A 307 168.05 -81.37 -2.95
N ASN A 308 168.98 -81.39 -1.97
CA ASN A 308 169.55 -80.20 -1.32
C ASN A 308 170.61 -80.60 -0.28
N LYS A 309 171.89 -80.43 -0.67
CA LYS A 309 173.15 -80.31 0.10
C LYS A 309 173.28 -80.93 1.49
#